data_AF-A0A5P9J4C1-F1
#
_entry.id   AF-A0A5P9J4C1-F1
#
_cell.length_a   1.000
_cell.length_b   1.000
_cell.length_c   1.000
_cell.angle_alpha   90.00
_cell.angle_beta   90.00
_cell.angle_gamma   90.00
#
_symmetry.space_group_name_H-M   'P 1'
#
loop_
_entity.id
_entity.type
_entity.pdbx_description
1 polymer ?
#
loop_
_entity_poly.entity_id
_entity_poly.type
_entity_poly.pdbx_seq_one_letter_code
_entity_poly.pdbx_strand_id
1 'polypeptide(L)'
;MDALSKLQEKNDAHSKHQRDTSWGIICVFCILSPLLFSYGWEFYHSFKGLTFEALHPSIVVVAMLGFGLPIAFMGDLMLLHRAIKFLLLVAAECWFIWFWVVSPLSWLAFLPLIPAYVLLKVQLPKNKAGD
;
A
#
# COMPACT_ATOMS: atom_id res chain seq x y z
N MET A 1 42.61 -9.29 3.08
CA MET A 1 41.30 -8.98 3.70
C MET A 1 41.04 -10.01 4.77
N ASP A 2 40.73 -9.56 5.98
CA ASP A 2 40.61 -10.40 7.17
C ASP A 2 39.31 -11.21 7.13
N ALA A 3 39.33 -12.47 7.56
CA ALA A 3 38.16 -13.37 7.47
C ALA A 3 36.93 -12.80 8.21
N LEU A 4 37.18 -12.04 9.29
CA LEU A 4 36.18 -11.30 10.05
C LEU A 4 35.48 -10.21 9.22
N SER A 5 36.22 -9.45 8.39
CA SER A 5 35.64 -8.41 7.52
C SER A 5 34.67 -8.99 6.49
N LYS A 6 34.99 -10.18 5.94
CA LYS A 6 34.16 -10.88 4.96
C LYS A 6 32.89 -11.46 5.58
N LEU A 7 32.96 -11.89 6.85
CA LEU A 7 31.79 -12.34 7.61
C LEU A 7 30.88 -11.16 7.99
N GLN A 8 31.44 -10.01 8.36
CA GLN A 8 30.69 -8.80 8.67
C GLN A 8 29.96 -8.27 7.43
N GLU A 9 30.64 -8.19 6.29
CA GLU A 9 30.03 -7.77 5.01
C GLU A 9 28.87 -8.68 4.58
N LYS A 10 29.02 -10.00 4.77
CA LYS A 10 27.96 -10.97 4.48
C LYS A 10 26.77 -10.82 5.44
N ASN A 11 27.01 -10.51 6.71
CA ASN A 11 25.96 -10.32 7.71
C ASN A 11 25.20 -9.00 7.48
N ASP A 12 25.89 -7.94 7.09
CA ASP A 12 25.30 -6.66 6.71
C ASP A 12 24.45 -6.79 5.43
N ALA A 13 24.93 -7.54 4.44
CA ALA A 13 24.16 -7.84 3.23
C ALA A 13 22.89 -8.65 3.55
N HIS A 14 22.99 -9.63 4.46
CA HIS A 14 21.86 -10.47 4.85
C HIS A 14 20.81 -9.69 5.65
N SER A 15 21.25 -8.88 6.62
CA SER A 15 20.34 -8.04 7.42
C SER A 15 19.63 -6.98 6.58
N LYS A 16 20.32 -6.39 5.59
CA LYS A 16 19.70 -5.49 4.62
C LYS A 16 18.63 -6.21 3.81
N HIS A 17 18.93 -7.39 3.26
CA HIS A 17 17.98 -8.15 2.47
C HIS A 17 16.75 -8.56 3.29
N GLN A 18 16.95 -9.01 4.53
CA GLN A 18 15.85 -9.34 5.44
C GLN A 18 14.96 -8.13 5.71
N ARG A 19 15.56 -6.95 5.94
CA ARG A 19 14.82 -5.71 6.20
C ARG A 19 14.00 -5.23 5.00
N ASP A 20 14.46 -5.48 3.79
CA ASP A 20 13.73 -5.14 2.56
C ASP A 20 12.61 -6.16 2.28
N THR A 21 12.85 -7.45 2.55
CA THR A 21 11.81 -8.49 2.50
C THR A 21 10.68 -8.24 3.49
N SER A 22 11.00 -7.91 4.76
CA SER A 22 9.99 -7.59 5.77
C SER A 22 9.14 -6.37 5.36
N TRP A 23 9.76 -5.38 4.72
CA TRP A 23 9.05 -4.20 4.23
C TRP A 23 8.09 -4.53 3.07
N GLY A 24 8.52 -5.37 2.14
CA GLY A 24 7.67 -5.86 1.05
C GLY A 24 6.44 -6.60 1.56
N ILE A 25 6.62 -7.46 2.58
CA ILE A 25 5.52 -8.21 3.20
C ILE A 25 4.49 -7.26 3.83
N ILE A 26 4.95 -6.23 4.56
CA ILE A 26 4.07 -5.23 5.17
C ILE A 26 3.28 -4.47 4.11
N CYS A 27 3.92 -4.08 3.00
CA CYS A 27 3.24 -3.39 1.91
C CYS A 27 2.16 -4.27 1.27
N VAL A 28 2.47 -5.54 0.98
CA VAL A 28 1.50 -6.50 0.43
C VAL A 28 0.33 -6.70 1.38
N PHE A 29 0.60 -6.83 2.69
CA PHE A 29 -0.45 -6.94 3.70
C PHE A 29 -1.37 -5.72 3.73
N CYS A 30 -0.81 -4.50 3.65
CA CYS A 30 -1.60 -3.27 3.57
C CYS A 30 -2.48 -3.24 2.30
N ILE A 31 -1.91 -3.59 1.14
CA ILE A 31 -2.65 -3.61 -0.15
C ILE A 31 -3.77 -4.64 -0.13
N LEU A 32 -3.61 -5.77 0.57
CA LEU A 32 -4.64 -6.81 0.71
C LEU A 32 -5.73 -6.45 1.74
N SER A 33 -5.50 -5.46 2.60
CA SER A 33 -6.41 -5.12 3.68
C SER A 33 -7.83 -4.73 3.23
N PRO A 34 -8.05 -4.01 2.10
CA PRO A 34 -9.41 -3.66 1.66
C PRO A 34 -10.25 -4.88 1.28
N LEU A 35 -9.61 -5.94 0.76
CA LEU A 35 -10.27 -7.18 0.44
C LEU A 35 -10.79 -7.87 1.69
N LEU A 36 -9.95 -7.97 2.74
CA LEU A 36 -10.34 -8.52 4.04
C LEU A 36 -11.50 -7.73 4.66
N PHE A 37 -11.47 -6.40 4.57
CA PHE A 37 -12.54 -5.54 5.06
C PHE A 37 -13.84 -5.71 4.28
N SER A 38 -13.79 -5.87 2.96
CA SER A 38 -14.98 -6.12 2.13
C SER A 38 -15.69 -7.41 2.55
N TYR A 39 -14.95 -8.50 2.69
CA TYR A 39 -15.51 -9.78 3.15
C TYR A 39 -16.02 -9.71 4.60
N GLY A 40 -15.29 -9.01 5.49
CA GLY A 40 -15.72 -8.81 6.88
C GLY A 40 -17.02 -8.00 6.98
N TRP A 41 -17.18 -6.99 6.12
CA TRP A 41 -18.38 -6.15 6.06
C TRP A 41 -19.60 -6.94 5.58
N GLU A 42 -19.45 -7.72 4.50
CA GLU A 42 -20.48 -8.63 4.01
C GLU A 42 -20.89 -9.66 5.07
N PHE A 43 -19.91 -10.27 5.75
CA PHE A 43 -20.16 -11.24 6.80
C PHE A 43 -20.95 -10.64 7.98
N TYR A 44 -20.57 -9.43 8.43
CA TYR A 44 -21.26 -8.73 9.51
C TYR A 44 -22.73 -8.45 9.19
N HIS A 45 -23.00 -8.00 7.96
CA HIS A 45 -24.37 -7.72 7.51
C HIS A 45 -25.18 -8.99 7.26
N SER A 46 -24.56 -10.04 6.72
CA SER A 46 -25.19 -11.36 6.59
C SER A 46 -25.63 -11.91 7.94
N PHE A 47 -24.83 -11.72 9.00
CA PHE A 47 -25.20 -12.12 10.36
C PHE A 47 -26.38 -11.29 10.92
N LYS A 48 -26.50 -10.02 10.51
CA LYS A 48 -27.63 -9.15 10.85
C LYS A 48 -28.90 -9.42 10.02
N GLY A 49 -28.87 -10.39 9.09
CA GLY A 49 -29.99 -10.72 8.23
C GLY A 49 -30.31 -9.65 7.18
N LEU A 50 -29.38 -8.72 6.93
CA LEU A 50 -29.51 -7.68 5.92
C LEU A 50 -28.89 -8.19 4.61
N THR A 51 -29.70 -8.40 3.58
CA THR A 51 -29.21 -8.71 2.24
C THR A 51 -28.85 -7.41 1.52
N PHE A 52 -27.56 -7.17 1.34
CA PHE A 52 -27.05 -6.09 0.50
C PHE A 52 -26.69 -6.63 -0.89
N GLU A 53 -26.92 -5.84 -1.94
CA GLU A 53 -26.24 -6.00 -3.22
C GLU A 53 -24.77 -5.60 -3.04
N ALA A 54 -23.99 -6.51 -2.46
CA ALA A 54 -22.57 -6.31 -2.30
C ALA A 54 -21.87 -6.31 -3.67
N LEU A 55 -20.87 -5.45 -3.81
CA LEU A 55 -20.04 -5.42 -5.02
C LEU A 55 -19.40 -6.78 -5.23
N HIS A 56 -19.53 -7.34 -6.44
CA HIS A 56 -18.97 -8.65 -6.75
C HIS A 56 -17.47 -8.70 -6.38
N PRO A 57 -16.98 -9.76 -5.71
CA PRO A 57 -15.61 -9.80 -5.19
C PRO A 57 -14.51 -9.52 -6.23
N SER A 58 -14.75 -9.89 -7.50
CA SER A 58 -13.82 -9.57 -8.59
C SER A 58 -13.64 -8.07 -8.81
N ILE A 59 -14.69 -7.27 -8.62
CA ILE A 59 -14.66 -5.81 -8.76
C ILE A 59 -13.81 -5.22 -7.62
N VAL A 60 -13.96 -5.75 -6.41
CA VAL A 60 -13.16 -5.35 -5.25
C VAL A 60 -11.69 -5.67 -5.46
N VAL A 61 -11.36 -6.86 -5.98
CA VAL A 61 -9.98 -7.24 -6.33
C VAL A 61 -9.39 -6.29 -7.38
N VAL A 62 -10.12 -6.03 -8.47
CA VAL A 62 -9.64 -5.15 -9.54
C VAL A 62 -9.43 -3.72 -9.02
N ALA A 63 -10.35 -3.18 -8.23
CA ALA A 63 -10.24 -1.84 -7.67
C ALA A 63 -9.08 -1.74 -6.67
N MET A 64 -8.94 -2.73 -5.79
CA MET A 64 -7.83 -2.82 -4.83
C MET A 64 -6.48 -2.88 -5.54
N LEU A 65 -6.33 -3.72 -6.58
CA LEU A 65 -5.10 -3.79 -7.36
C LEU A 65 -4.84 -2.48 -8.12
N GLY A 66 -5.88 -1.88 -8.70
CA GLY A 66 -5.80 -0.60 -9.40
C GLY A 66 -5.43 0.58 -8.50
N PHE A 67 -5.71 0.51 -7.20
CA PHE A 67 -5.33 1.52 -6.22
C PHE A 67 -3.99 1.22 -5.54
N GLY A 68 -3.84 0.02 -5.00
CA GLY A 68 -2.71 -0.40 -4.18
C GLY A 68 -1.41 -0.52 -4.95
N LEU A 69 -1.43 -1.04 -6.19
CA LEU A 69 -0.20 -1.16 -6.99
C LEU A 69 0.39 0.20 -7.37
N PRO A 70 -0.39 1.16 -7.92
CA PRO A 70 0.16 2.49 -8.21
C PRO A 70 0.65 3.21 -6.96
N ILE A 71 -0.08 3.14 -5.84
CA ILE A 71 0.36 3.77 -4.59
C ILE A 71 1.65 3.15 -4.07
N ALA A 72 1.78 1.83 -4.09
CA ALA A 72 2.99 1.15 -3.67
C ALA A 72 4.18 1.52 -4.56
N PHE A 73 3.98 1.54 -5.88
CA PHE A 73 5.01 1.91 -6.84
C PHE A 73 5.43 3.38 -6.69
N MET A 74 4.46 4.29 -6.57
CA MET A 74 4.74 5.71 -6.32
C MET A 74 5.44 5.91 -4.97
N GLY A 75 5.01 5.20 -3.93
CA GLY A 75 5.61 5.22 -2.61
C GLY A 75 7.06 4.76 -2.62
N ASP A 76 7.41 3.75 -3.41
CA ASP A 76 8.80 3.29 -3.55
C ASP A 76 9.68 4.38 -4.17
N LEU A 77 9.19 5.04 -5.23
CA LEU A 77 9.89 6.13 -5.94
C LEU A 77 10.04 7.44 -5.15
N MET A 78 9.24 7.66 -4.09
CA MET A 78 9.32 8.87 -3.27
C MET A 78 10.61 8.91 -2.44
N LEU A 79 11.17 10.11 -2.23
CA LEU A 79 12.36 10.34 -1.38
C LEU A 79 12.04 10.42 0.12
N LEU A 80 10.81 10.07 0.52
CA LEU A 80 10.34 10.21 1.90
C LEU A 80 10.95 9.17 2.83
N HIS A 81 11.03 9.51 4.12
CA HIS A 81 11.44 8.55 5.14
C HIS A 81 10.46 7.36 5.20
N ARG A 82 10.98 6.15 5.43
CA ARG A 82 10.22 4.89 5.37
C ARG A 82 8.96 4.90 6.26
N ALA A 83 9.04 5.49 7.47
CA ALA A 83 7.88 5.62 8.35
C ALA A 83 6.78 6.54 7.79
N ILE A 84 7.15 7.63 7.10
CA ILE A 84 6.19 8.56 6.49
C ILE A 84 5.49 7.87 5.32
N LYS A 85 6.23 7.11 4.50
CA LYS A 85 5.66 6.28 3.43
C LYS A 85 4.63 5.29 3.98
N PHE A 86 4.94 4.65 5.12
CA PHE A 86 4.00 3.74 5.79
C PHE A 86 2.71 4.46 6.20
N LEU A 87 2.84 5.59 6.90
CA LEU A 87 1.69 6.34 7.39
C LEU A 87 0.79 6.83 6.25
N LEU A 88 1.40 7.28 5.15
CA LEU A 88 0.66 7.68 3.94
C LEU A 88 -0.06 6.50 3.30
N LEU A 89 0.60 5.34 3.21
CA LEU A 89 -0.02 4.11 2.70
C LEU A 89 -1.22 3.71 3.56
N VAL A 90 -1.06 3.65 4.88
CA VAL A 90 -2.15 3.31 5.80
C VAL A 90 -3.30 4.32 5.70
N ALA A 91 -3.00 5.62 5.65
CA ALA A 91 -4.02 6.64 5.50
C ALA A 91 -4.80 6.51 4.17
N ALA A 92 -4.10 6.20 3.08
CA ALA A 92 -4.70 6.00 1.77
C ALA A 92 -5.57 4.73 1.72
N GLU A 93 -5.11 3.63 2.32
CA GLU A 93 -5.88 2.39 2.44
C GLU A 93 -7.12 2.58 3.32
N CYS A 94 -7.01 3.26 4.47
CA CYS A 94 -8.16 3.58 5.30
C CYS A 94 -9.19 4.45 4.56
N TRP A 95 -8.72 5.42 3.77
CA TRP A 95 -9.58 6.24 2.92
C TRP A 95 -10.29 5.40 1.88
N PHE A 96 -9.55 4.55 1.17
CA PHE A 96 -10.10 3.65 0.16
C PHE A 96 -11.16 2.73 0.78
N ILE A 97 -10.85 2.05 1.90
CA ILE A 97 -11.79 1.17 2.60
C ILE A 97 -13.07 1.91 2.98
N TRP A 98 -12.96 3.12 3.54
CA TRP A 98 -14.14 3.88 3.94
C TRP A 98 -15.04 4.25 2.75
N PHE A 99 -14.48 4.78 1.66
CA PHE A 99 -15.24 5.24 0.50
C PHE A 99 -15.56 4.16 -0.54
N TRP A 100 -14.99 2.97 -0.40
CA TRP A 100 -15.23 1.83 -1.27
C TRP A 100 -16.13 0.78 -0.61
N VAL A 101 -15.90 0.47 0.67
CA VAL A 101 -16.60 -0.60 1.40
C VAL A 101 -17.75 -0.05 2.23
N VAL A 102 -17.53 1.02 2.99
CA VAL A 102 -18.54 1.56 3.94
C VAL A 102 -19.50 2.51 3.24
N SER A 103 -18.98 3.37 2.36
CA SER A 103 -19.76 4.30 1.57
C SER A 103 -19.72 3.89 0.10
N PRO A 104 -20.84 3.90 -0.65
CA PRO A 104 -20.86 3.54 -2.07
C PRO A 104 -20.38 4.71 -2.96
N LEU A 105 -19.29 5.38 -2.58
CA LEU A 105 -18.72 6.56 -3.25
C LEU A 105 -17.42 6.19 -3.96
N SER A 106 -17.54 5.32 -4.97
CA SER A 106 -16.42 4.70 -5.70
C SER A 106 -15.41 5.71 -6.26
N TRP A 107 -15.86 6.85 -6.76
CA TRP A 107 -14.98 7.88 -7.32
C TRP A 107 -14.10 8.54 -6.26
N LEU A 108 -14.61 8.70 -5.04
CA LEU A 108 -13.90 9.36 -3.95
C LEU A 108 -12.82 8.45 -3.34
N ALA A 109 -13.00 7.12 -3.44
CA ALA A 109 -12.04 6.14 -2.94
C ALA A 109 -10.66 6.27 -3.61
N PHE A 110 -10.62 6.69 -4.88
CA PHE A 110 -9.36 6.85 -5.64
C PHE A 110 -8.71 8.21 -5.47
N LEU A 111 -9.33 9.15 -4.75
CA LEU A 111 -8.83 10.50 -4.58
C LEU A 111 -7.39 10.59 -4.04
N PRO A 112 -6.92 9.71 -3.12
CA PRO A 112 -5.53 9.71 -2.64
C PRO A 112 -4.46 9.48 -3.73
N LEU A 113 -4.82 8.92 -4.89
CA LEU A 113 -3.88 8.76 -6.02
C LEU A 113 -3.42 10.10 -6.59
N ILE A 114 -4.28 11.11 -6.61
CA ILE A 114 -3.98 12.44 -7.15
C ILE A 114 -2.85 13.13 -6.36
N PRO A 115 -2.96 13.33 -5.02
CA PRO A 115 -1.88 13.93 -4.25
C PRO A 115 -0.62 13.07 -4.24
N ALA A 116 -0.73 11.72 -4.26
CA ALA A 116 0.43 10.84 -4.39
C ALA A 116 1.20 11.10 -5.71
N TYR A 117 0.47 11.23 -6.82
CA TYR A 117 1.04 11.56 -8.13
C TYR A 117 1.68 12.96 -8.16
N VAL A 118 1.01 13.98 -7.59
CA VAL A 118 1.55 15.34 -7.51
C VAL A 118 2.84 15.38 -6.69
N LEU A 119 2.86 14.74 -5.52
CA LEU A 119 4.07 14.65 -4.69
C LEU A 119 5.21 13.97 -5.43
N LEU A 120 4.94 12.88 -6.14
CA LEU A 120 5.93 12.18 -6.96
C LEU A 120 6.48 13.09 -8.07
N LYS A 121 5.62 13.83 -8.78
CA LYS A 121 6.02 14.79 -9.82
C LYS A 121 6.90 15.92 -9.29
N VAL A 122 6.66 16.39 -8.08
CA VAL A 122 7.48 17.42 -7.42
C VAL A 122 8.84 16.85 -6.98
N GLN A 123 8.89 15.58 -6.57
CA GLN A 123 10.13 14.94 -6.10
C GLN A 123 11.01 14.40 -7.25
N LEU A 124 10.41 13.97 -8.37
CA LEU A 124 11.09 13.48 -9.58
C LEU A 124 12.23 14.37 -10.12
N PRO A 125 12.09 15.71 -10.24
CA PRO A 125 13.19 16.56 -10.71
C PRO A 125 14.37 16.60 -9.75
N LYS A 126 14.17 16.38 -8.43
CA LYS A 126 15.27 16.23 -7.47
C LYS A 126 16.03 14.92 -7.66
N ASN A 127 15.37 13.85 -8.11
CA ASN A 127 16.02 12.58 -8.42
C ASN A 127 16.95 12.66 -9.64
N LYS A 128 16.69 13.58 -10.58
CA LYS A 128 17.49 13.72 -11.83
C LYS A 128 18.62 14.75 -11.74
N ALA A 129 18.67 15.53 -10.66
CA ALA A 129 19.69 16.58 -10.46
C ALA A 129 20.86 16.11 -9.56
N GLY A 130 20.87 14.84 -9.16
CA GLY A 130 21.91 14.22 -8.34
C GLY A 130 22.76 13.17 -9.06
N ASP A 131 22.54 12.99 -10.36
CA ASP A 131 23.46 12.30 -11.30
C ASP A 131 24.20 13.37 -12.12
#